data_AF-A0A3C1BBG2-F1
#
_entry.id   AF-A0A3C1BBG2-F1
#
_cell.length_a   1.000
_cell.length_b   1.000
_cell.length_c   1.000
_cell.angle_alpha   90.00
_cell.angle_beta   90.00
_cell.angle_gamma   90.00
#
_symmetry.space_group_name_H-M   'P 1'
#
loop_
_entity.id
_entity.type
_entity.pdbx_description
1 polymer ?
#
loop_
_entity_poly.entity_id
_entity_poly.type
_entity_poly.pdbx_seq_one_letter_code
_entity_poly.pdbx_strand_id
1 'polypeptide(L)'
;MKSTFKILTMGLTTLMVTFLVETGFAQQAPTAQDTLMDRITALEQQAFIQKRGEDHFMLAGLTTFGLVTNKTVNTLGGVRTTTRTSSFGNADTYEFSPMLLWRHGDKFLMEFEPAFSNDGLGVNWADVSYFAAPGLIIRGGYMVIPFGLYNKRLAAGWIDKLATDPIGLDIPASADYGFEVMGGLPLGDMKWSYDVGVFNGMQLLPDGELQGAGITDNNINKTFSGRIAILPLSNSALELGVSALSGKVGDEGSAYTASRANMYAFDLNFIQPVKPFSVNIKGQYNIMNVDRANYVNPNDNTQSYSYNNHSTSGVWANLFEACIFKQYIKEF
;
A
#
# COMPACT_ATOMS: atom_id res chain seq x y z
N MET A 1 94.59 22.96 1.95
CA MET A 1 95.41 23.46 0.81
C MET A 1 94.50 24.27 -0.12
N LYS A 2 94.90 25.41 -0.72
CA LYS A 2 95.81 25.57 -1.88
C LYS A 2 95.46 24.61 -3.04
N SER A 3 95.19 25.06 -4.27
CA SER A 3 95.06 26.44 -4.78
C SER A 3 94.33 26.52 -6.14
N THR A 4 93.55 27.59 -6.30
CA THR A 4 93.40 28.49 -7.47
C THR A 4 94.12 28.15 -8.79
N PHE A 5 93.44 28.34 -9.93
CA PHE A 5 94.08 28.90 -11.15
C PHE A 5 93.14 29.82 -11.97
N LYS A 6 93.70 30.56 -12.94
CA LYS A 6 93.15 31.78 -13.61
C LYS A 6 93.75 31.97 -15.04
N ILE A 7 93.25 32.81 -15.96
CA ILE A 7 91.92 33.44 -16.25
C ILE A 7 92.04 34.21 -17.60
N LEU A 8 90.92 34.61 -18.23
CA LEU A 8 90.85 35.40 -19.49
C LEU A 8 91.36 34.65 -20.75
N THR A 9 91.01 35.02 -21.99
CA THR A 9 90.61 36.29 -22.66
C THR A 9 89.17 36.28 -23.23
N MET A 10 88.38 37.36 -23.26
CA MET A 10 88.43 38.60 -24.09
C MET A 10 88.43 38.37 -25.62
N GLY A 11 87.54 38.94 -26.45
CA GLY A 11 86.33 39.77 -26.19
C GLY A 11 85.89 40.62 -27.42
N LEU A 12 84.66 41.18 -27.43
CA LEU A 12 84.09 42.12 -28.44
C LEU A 12 83.86 41.52 -29.88
N THR A 13 82.86 41.85 -30.73
CA THR A 13 81.62 42.69 -30.79
C THR A 13 80.77 42.18 -32.02
N THR A 14 79.53 42.55 -32.45
CA THR A 14 78.49 43.58 -32.15
C THR A 14 77.09 43.12 -32.68
N LEU A 15 76.00 43.75 -32.19
CA LEU A 15 74.72 44.06 -32.87
C LEU A 15 73.62 42.97 -33.05
N MET A 16 72.39 43.46 -33.25
CA MET A 16 71.09 42.77 -33.26
C MET A 16 70.74 42.07 -34.58
N VAL A 17 69.82 41.09 -34.53
CA VAL A 17 68.40 41.24 -34.97
C VAL A 17 67.57 40.07 -34.40
N THR A 18 66.31 40.34 -34.04
CA THR A 18 65.34 39.37 -33.49
C THR A 18 64.57 38.64 -34.58
N PHE A 19 64.29 37.34 -34.39
CA PHE A 19 63.00 36.74 -34.76
C PHE A 19 62.61 35.62 -33.78
N LEU A 20 61.39 35.71 -33.25
CA LEU A 20 60.73 34.61 -32.54
C LEU A 20 59.96 33.76 -33.56
N VAL A 21 59.90 32.45 -33.33
CA VAL A 21 59.03 31.54 -34.08
C VAL A 21 57.96 31.02 -33.13
N GLU A 22 56.77 31.61 -33.20
CA GLU A 22 55.60 31.10 -32.48
C GLU A 22 54.97 29.95 -33.26
N THR A 23 54.95 28.75 -32.66
CA THR A 23 54.19 27.60 -33.19
C THR A 23 52.71 27.79 -32.84
N GLY A 24 52.01 28.60 -33.63
CA GLY A 24 50.59 28.87 -33.45
C GLY A 24 49.72 27.63 -33.65
N PHE A 25 49.28 27.01 -32.56
CA PHE A 25 48.14 26.09 -32.59
C PHE A 25 46.87 26.90 -32.84
N ALA A 26 46.23 26.68 -33.98
CA ALA A 26 44.96 27.32 -34.31
C ALA A 26 43.85 26.76 -33.41
N GLN A 27 43.54 27.45 -32.32
CA GLN A 27 42.42 27.13 -31.45
C GLN A 27 41.11 27.40 -32.23
N GLN A 28 40.47 26.33 -32.71
CA GLN A 28 39.20 26.43 -33.43
C GLN A 28 38.15 27.08 -32.51
N ALA A 29 37.41 28.06 -33.06
CA ALA A 29 36.24 28.59 -32.37
C ALA A 29 35.19 27.48 -32.22
N PRO A 30 34.56 27.32 -31.04
CA PRO A 30 33.59 26.25 -30.81
C PRO A 30 32.41 26.40 -31.78
N THR A 31 32.04 25.31 -32.43
CA THR A 31 30.94 25.27 -33.37
C THR A 31 29.60 25.27 -32.64
N ALA A 32 28.50 25.50 -33.39
CA ALA A 32 27.16 25.37 -32.83
C ALA A 32 26.87 23.94 -32.31
N GLN A 33 27.56 22.92 -32.83
CA GLN A 33 27.48 21.54 -32.38
C GLN A 33 28.13 21.37 -31.00
N ASP A 34 29.32 21.95 -30.80
CA ASP A 34 30.07 21.88 -29.55
C ASP A 34 29.30 22.59 -28.43
N THR A 35 28.81 23.80 -28.69
CA THR A 35 28.01 24.56 -27.71
C THR A 35 26.64 23.92 -27.41
N LEU A 36 26.15 23.00 -28.25
CA LEU A 36 24.99 22.17 -27.94
C LEU A 36 25.37 20.98 -27.05
N MET A 37 26.49 20.30 -27.32
CA MET A 37 26.98 19.20 -26.48
C MET A 37 27.40 19.69 -25.09
N ASP A 38 28.10 20.83 -24.98
CA ASP A 38 28.41 21.46 -23.69
C ASP A 38 27.15 21.77 -22.88
N ARG A 39 26.08 22.21 -23.55
CA ARG A 39 24.77 22.47 -22.91
C ARG A 39 24.04 21.19 -22.53
N ILE A 40 24.15 20.11 -23.31
CA ILE A 40 23.62 18.79 -22.96
C ILE A 40 24.36 18.27 -21.72
N THR A 41 25.69 18.26 -21.73
CA THR A 41 26.51 17.82 -20.58
C THR A 41 26.27 18.69 -19.34
N ALA A 42 26.07 20.01 -19.49
CA ALA A 42 25.70 20.88 -18.37
C ALA A 42 24.28 20.58 -17.83
N LEU A 43 23.32 20.23 -18.68
CA LEU A 43 21.97 19.82 -18.28
C LEU A 43 21.96 18.42 -17.65
N GLU A 44 22.77 17.49 -18.15
CA GLU A 44 22.99 16.16 -17.56
C GLU A 44 23.63 16.30 -16.17
N GLN A 45 24.66 17.14 -16.02
CA GLN A 45 25.26 17.45 -14.73
C GLN A 45 24.27 18.15 -13.80
N GLN A 46 23.46 19.09 -14.27
CA GLN A 46 22.42 19.72 -13.45
C GLN A 46 21.37 18.68 -12.99
N ALA A 47 20.85 17.84 -13.88
CA ALA A 47 19.90 16.78 -13.52
C ALA A 47 20.50 15.76 -12.51
N PHE A 48 21.76 15.38 -12.71
CA PHE A 48 22.51 14.49 -11.81
C PHE A 48 22.79 15.12 -10.44
N ILE A 49 22.98 16.44 -10.38
CA ILE A 49 23.20 17.19 -9.13
C ILE A 49 21.88 17.46 -8.40
N GLN A 50 20.79 17.76 -9.12
CA GLN A 50 19.51 18.17 -8.50
C GLN A 50 18.79 17.04 -7.76
N LYS A 51 18.98 15.78 -8.16
CA LYS A 51 18.21 14.62 -7.63
C LYS A 51 18.96 13.69 -6.69
N ARG A 52 20.19 14.03 -6.26
CA ARG A 52 21.01 13.14 -5.41
C ARG A 52 20.55 13.15 -3.95
N GLY A 53 19.43 12.49 -3.68
CA GLY A 53 18.84 12.33 -2.34
C GLY A 53 17.35 12.65 -2.24
N GLU A 54 16.67 12.99 -3.35
CA GLU A 54 15.20 13.06 -3.36
C GLU A 54 14.55 11.67 -3.47
N ASP A 55 15.21 10.76 -4.18
CA ASP A 55 14.73 9.41 -4.44
C ASP A 55 15.17 8.43 -3.36
N HIS A 56 14.20 7.88 -2.63
CA HIS A 56 14.39 6.83 -1.64
C HIS A 56 13.69 5.55 -2.09
N PHE A 57 14.41 4.43 -2.09
CA PHE A 57 13.84 3.09 -2.25
C PHE A 57 14.00 2.28 -0.97
N MET A 58 12.95 1.56 -0.58
CA MET A 58 12.93 0.66 0.55
C MET A 58 12.21 -0.63 0.15
N LEU A 59 12.87 -1.76 0.42
CA LEU A 59 12.23 -3.08 0.41
C LEU A 59 11.92 -3.46 1.86
N ALA A 60 10.64 -3.50 2.19
CA ALA A 60 10.12 -4.06 3.43
C ALA A 60 9.45 -5.42 3.14
N GLY A 61 8.85 -6.04 4.16
CA GLY A 61 8.02 -7.23 3.95
C GLY A 61 7.99 -8.18 5.13
N LEU A 62 7.27 -9.28 4.94
CA LEU A 62 7.08 -10.35 5.90
C LEU A 62 7.43 -11.71 5.27
N THR A 63 7.87 -12.65 6.12
CA THR A 63 7.62 -14.06 5.86
C THR A 63 7.17 -14.77 7.14
N THR A 64 6.15 -15.62 7.04
CA THR A 64 5.58 -16.38 8.15
C THR A 64 5.77 -17.88 7.93
N PHE A 65 5.79 -18.65 9.01
CA PHE A 65 5.72 -20.10 8.97
C PHE A 65 4.99 -20.63 10.20
N GLY A 66 3.88 -21.33 9.98
CA GLY A 66 3.01 -21.85 11.05
C GLY A 66 3.04 -23.37 11.19
N LEU A 67 2.71 -23.87 12.38
CA LEU A 67 2.18 -25.21 12.58
C LEU A 67 0.69 -25.09 12.89
N VAL A 68 -0.16 -25.53 11.95
CA VAL A 68 -1.61 -25.50 12.12
C VAL A 68 -2.08 -26.85 12.63
N THR A 69 -3.07 -26.87 13.53
CA THR A 69 -3.75 -28.10 14.00
C THR A 69 -5.23 -27.80 14.23
N ASN A 70 -6.07 -28.24 13.29
CA ASN A 70 -7.48 -27.88 13.24
C ASN A 70 -8.41 -29.06 13.54
N LYS A 71 -9.61 -28.75 14.05
CA LYS A 71 -10.68 -29.72 14.31
C LYS A 71 -12.02 -29.19 13.80
N THR A 72 -12.30 -29.41 12.53
CA THR A 72 -13.58 -29.05 11.91
C THR A 72 -14.69 -29.99 12.37
N VAL A 73 -15.86 -29.45 12.73
CA VAL A 73 -17.08 -30.22 13.04
C VAL A 73 -18.18 -29.69 12.14
N ASN A 74 -18.60 -30.50 11.16
CA ASN A 74 -19.71 -30.15 10.25
C ASN A 74 -20.94 -31.01 10.61
N THR A 75 -22.13 -30.42 10.57
CA THR A 75 -23.40 -31.13 10.83
C THR A 75 -24.37 -30.84 9.70
N LEU A 76 -24.45 -31.76 8.72
CA LEU A 76 -25.30 -31.63 7.54
C LEU A 76 -26.40 -32.70 7.59
N GLY A 77 -27.67 -32.31 7.41
CA GLY A 77 -28.81 -33.23 7.51
C GLY A 77 -28.95 -33.95 8.86
N GLY A 78 -28.40 -33.36 9.94
CA GLY A 78 -28.33 -33.99 11.26
C GLY A 78 -27.16 -34.96 11.47
N VAL A 79 -26.39 -35.30 10.42
CA VAL A 79 -25.20 -36.15 10.52
C VAL A 79 -23.99 -35.29 10.90
N ARG A 80 -23.39 -35.59 12.06
CA ARG A 80 -22.22 -34.87 12.58
C ARG A 80 -20.90 -35.54 12.18
N THR A 81 -20.20 -34.94 11.23
CA THR A 81 -18.83 -35.31 10.85
C THR A 81 -17.82 -34.52 11.69
N THR A 82 -16.71 -35.14 12.08
CA THR A 82 -15.59 -34.46 12.75
C THR A 82 -14.28 -34.82 12.07
N THR A 83 -13.63 -33.82 11.51
CA THR A 83 -12.31 -33.94 10.85
C THR A 83 -11.25 -33.36 11.78
N ARG A 84 -10.04 -33.92 11.76
CA ARG A 84 -8.84 -33.33 12.36
C ARG A 84 -7.76 -33.26 11.30
N THR A 85 -7.06 -32.13 11.22
CA THR A 85 -5.94 -31.92 10.30
C THR A 85 -4.79 -31.25 11.03
N SER A 86 -3.58 -31.41 10.51
CA SER A 86 -2.42 -30.63 10.90
C SER A 86 -1.49 -30.48 9.70
N SER A 87 -0.85 -29.33 9.58
CA SER A 87 0.10 -29.03 8.50
C SER A 87 1.19 -28.07 8.97
N PHE A 88 2.37 -28.22 8.38
CA PHE A 88 3.44 -27.23 8.44
C PHE A 88 3.16 -26.22 7.30
N GLY A 89 2.59 -25.08 7.65
CA GLY A 89 2.03 -24.11 6.72
C GLY A 89 0.72 -24.53 6.04
N ASN A 90 0.03 -23.53 5.51
CA ASN A 90 -0.95 -23.56 4.42
C ASN A 90 -0.91 -22.14 3.78
N ALA A 91 -1.79 -21.82 2.82
CA ALA A 91 -1.79 -20.48 2.20
C ALA A 91 -1.90 -19.34 3.23
N ASP A 92 -2.70 -19.53 4.27
CA ASP A 92 -2.96 -18.57 5.34
C ASP A 92 -1.90 -18.58 6.48
N THR A 93 -0.89 -19.46 6.43
CA THR A 93 0.17 -19.57 7.46
C THR A 93 1.59 -19.84 6.93
N TYR A 94 1.77 -19.76 5.61
CA TYR A 94 3.06 -19.49 4.97
C TYR A 94 2.86 -18.31 4.02
N GLU A 95 3.31 -17.15 4.46
CA GLU A 95 3.31 -15.91 3.70
C GLU A 95 4.75 -15.58 3.27
N PHE A 96 4.90 -15.03 2.08
CA PHE A 96 6.07 -14.25 1.68
C PHE A 96 5.57 -13.01 0.95
N SER A 97 5.52 -11.89 1.67
CA SER A 97 4.98 -10.63 1.16
C SER A 97 6.05 -9.54 1.18
N PRO A 98 6.79 -9.34 0.06
CA PRO A 98 7.77 -8.27 -0.08
C PRO A 98 7.09 -6.98 -0.51
N MET A 99 7.21 -5.92 0.28
CA MET A 99 6.61 -4.61 -0.01
C MET A 99 7.68 -3.65 -0.54
N LEU A 100 7.55 -3.26 -1.81
CA LEU A 100 8.42 -2.32 -2.50
C LEU A 100 7.86 -0.91 -2.33
N LEU A 101 8.66 -0.02 -1.74
CA LEU A 101 8.30 1.37 -1.47
C LEU A 101 9.30 2.31 -2.17
N TRP A 102 8.83 3.15 -3.07
CA TRP A 102 9.64 4.21 -3.69
C TRP A 102 9.05 5.59 -3.39
N ARG A 103 9.82 6.46 -2.74
CA ARG A 103 9.43 7.84 -2.41
C ARG A 103 10.26 8.82 -3.23
N HIS A 104 9.59 9.79 -3.85
CA HIS A 104 10.22 10.91 -4.55
C HIS A 104 9.95 12.23 -3.82
N GLY A 105 11.01 12.76 -3.21
CA GLY A 105 10.97 13.96 -2.37
C GLY A 105 9.96 13.82 -1.23
N ASP A 106 9.29 14.92 -0.91
CA ASP A 106 8.20 14.91 0.09
C ASP A 106 6.80 14.68 -0.48
N LYS A 107 6.68 14.54 -1.81
CA LYS A 107 5.38 14.63 -2.49
C LYS A 107 4.82 13.33 -3.02
N PHE A 108 5.64 12.35 -3.39
CA PHE A 108 5.15 11.11 -3.96
C PHE A 108 5.68 9.89 -3.23
N LEU A 109 4.81 8.91 -2.99
CA LEU A 109 5.15 7.55 -2.60
C LEU A 109 4.45 6.60 -3.59
N MET A 110 5.16 5.58 -4.06
CA MET A 110 4.63 4.45 -4.80
C MET A 110 4.79 3.21 -3.92
N GLU A 111 3.73 2.42 -3.84
CA GLU A 111 3.64 1.23 -2.99
C GLU A 111 3.26 0.03 -3.87
N PHE A 112 4.05 -1.04 -3.83
CA PHE A 112 3.80 -2.26 -4.59
C PHE A 112 4.07 -3.51 -3.76
N GLU A 113 3.07 -4.38 -3.66
CA GLU A 113 3.16 -5.67 -2.99
C GLU A 113 2.63 -6.77 -3.94
N PRO A 114 3.51 -7.65 -4.47
CA PRO A 114 3.11 -8.77 -5.31
C PRO A 114 2.55 -9.92 -4.46
N ALA A 115 1.47 -10.52 -4.93
CA ALA A 115 0.92 -11.74 -4.36
C ALA A 115 1.62 -12.98 -4.95
N PHE A 116 1.75 -14.05 -4.17
CA PHE A 116 2.25 -15.34 -4.65
C PHE A 116 1.21 -16.43 -4.38
N SER A 117 0.71 -17.08 -5.43
CA SER A 117 -0.21 -18.22 -5.33
C SER A 117 0.30 -19.42 -6.13
N ASN A 118 -0.39 -20.56 -6.04
CA ASN A 118 -0.11 -21.73 -6.88
C ASN A 118 -0.35 -21.45 -8.38
N ASP A 119 -1.17 -20.45 -8.69
CA ASP A 119 -1.53 -20.05 -10.06
C ASP A 119 -0.56 -19.01 -10.65
N GLY A 120 0.32 -18.42 -9.82
CA GLY A 120 1.44 -17.59 -10.26
C GLY A 120 1.67 -16.33 -9.41
N LEU A 121 2.12 -15.27 -10.10
CA LEU A 121 2.37 -13.96 -9.52
C LEU A 121 1.14 -13.06 -9.69
N GLY A 122 0.58 -12.60 -8.58
CA GLY A 122 -0.50 -11.62 -8.52
C GLY A 122 -0.05 -10.29 -7.89
N VAL A 123 -1.01 -9.51 -7.40
CA VAL A 123 -0.79 -8.22 -6.74
C VAL A 123 -1.75 -8.09 -5.55
N ASN A 124 -1.25 -7.73 -4.37
CA ASN A 124 -2.05 -7.38 -3.20
C ASN A 124 -2.44 -5.89 -3.26
N TRP A 125 -1.48 -5.00 -3.51
CA TRP A 125 -1.70 -3.60 -3.85
C TRP A 125 -0.61 -3.02 -4.76
N ALA A 126 -0.98 -2.02 -5.54
CA ALA A 126 -0.12 -1.28 -6.46
C ALA A 126 -0.68 0.15 -6.63
N ASP A 127 -0.18 1.12 -5.86
CA ASP A 127 -0.70 2.49 -5.88
C ASP A 127 0.37 3.59 -5.83
N VAL A 128 -0.06 4.82 -6.14
CA VAL A 128 0.72 6.04 -5.95
C VAL A 128 -0.06 7.03 -5.07
N SER A 129 0.58 7.44 -3.97
CA SER A 129 0.13 8.45 -3.02
C SER A 129 0.81 9.79 -3.25
N TYR A 130 0.02 10.85 -3.43
CA TYR A 130 0.45 12.25 -3.50
C TYR A 130 0.11 13.00 -2.21
N PHE A 131 1.15 13.47 -1.50
CA PHE A 131 1.05 14.22 -0.25
C PHE A 131 0.71 15.69 -0.52
N ALA A 132 -0.53 15.95 -0.95
CA ALA A 132 -0.99 17.25 -1.40
C ALA A 132 -0.77 18.36 -0.36
N ALA A 133 -1.22 18.16 0.88
CA ALA A 133 -1.07 19.10 2.00
C ALA A 133 -1.04 18.37 3.37
N PRO A 134 -0.66 19.03 4.48
CA PRO A 134 -0.78 18.43 5.81
C PRO A 134 -2.23 18.01 6.09
N GLY A 135 -2.45 16.72 6.40
CA GLY A 135 -3.80 16.17 6.58
C GLY A 135 -4.60 15.93 5.29
N LEU A 136 -3.95 15.92 4.12
CA LEU A 136 -4.56 15.61 2.82
C LEU A 136 -3.59 14.83 1.91
N ILE A 137 -3.90 13.55 1.69
CA ILE A 137 -3.23 12.65 0.74
C ILE A 137 -4.25 12.25 -0.34
N ILE A 138 -3.82 12.20 -1.59
CA ILE A 138 -4.62 11.70 -2.72
C ILE A 138 -3.92 10.46 -3.27
N ARG A 139 -4.64 9.36 -3.44
CA ARG A 139 -4.09 8.03 -3.82
C ARG A 139 -4.78 7.49 -5.06
N GLY A 140 -4.04 6.79 -5.92
CA GLY A 140 -4.57 6.21 -7.17
C GLY A 140 -3.86 4.91 -7.56
N GLY A 141 -4.60 3.87 -7.91
CA GLY A 141 -4.06 2.54 -8.23
C GLY A 141 -5.00 1.40 -7.84
N TYR A 142 -4.44 0.19 -7.71
CA TYR A 142 -5.10 -0.96 -7.09
C TYR A 142 -4.77 -0.96 -5.60
N MET A 143 -5.77 -0.70 -4.75
CA MET A 143 -5.50 -0.37 -3.35
C MET A 143 -6.58 -0.90 -2.41
N VAL A 144 -6.20 -1.08 -1.15
CA VAL A 144 -7.11 -1.48 -0.06
C VAL A 144 -8.24 -0.45 0.10
N ILE A 145 -9.49 -0.92 0.01
CA ILE A 145 -10.71 -0.12 0.08
C ILE A 145 -10.91 0.41 1.52
N PRO A 146 -11.26 1.70 1.71
CA PRO A 146 -11.52 2.27 3.02
C PRO A 146 -12.89 1.81 3.58
N PHE A 147 -12.93 0.58 4.09
CA PHE A 147 -14.08 -0.01 4.76
C PHE A 147 -13.65 -0.75 6.05
N GLY A 148 -14.03 -0.18 7.19
CA GLY A 148 -13.69 -0.69 8.52
C GLY A 148 -12.24 -0.47 8.95
N LEU A 149 -11.89 -1.04 10.11
CA LEU A 149 -10.53 -1.07 10.65
C LEU A 149 -9.69 -2.17 10.00
N TYR A 150 -10.30 -3.32 9.71
CA TYR A 150 -9.61 -4.56 9.35
C TYR A 150 -8.83 -4.42 8.05
N ASN A 151 -9.53 -4.16 6.93
CA ASN A 151 -8.92 -4.10 5.59
C ASN A 151 -7.73 -3.12 5.59
N LYS A 152 -7.96 -1.87 5.99
CA LYS A 152 -6.93 -0.81 5.94
C LYS A 152 -5.84 -0.86 7.03
N ARG A 153 -6.01 -1.60 8.13
CA ARG A 153 -5.07 -1.51 9.28
C ARG A 153 -4.71 -2.83 9.97
N LEU A 154 -5.24 -3.96 9.52
CA LEU A 154 -4.96 -5.28 10.10
C LEU A 154 -4.69 -6.35 9.03
N ALA A 155 -5.28 -6.28 7.84
CA ALA A 155 -5.17 -7.32 6.80
C ALA A 155 -3.74 -7.62 6.27
N ALA A 156 -2.71 -6.88 6.72
CA ALA A 156 -1.32 -7.26 6.51
C ALA A 156 -0.84 -8.13 7.68
N GLY A 157 -0.38 -9.37 7.42
CA GLY A 157 -0.08 -10.39 8.43
C GLY A 157 1.02 -10.05 9.46
N TRP A 158 1.74 -8.94 9.28
CA TRP A 158 2.71 -8.40 10.25
C TRP A 158 2.11 -7.36 11.21
N ILE A 159 0.91 -6.86 10.91
CA ILE A 159 0.12 -5.95 11.76
C ILE A 159 -0.98 -6.72 12.49
N ASP A 160 -1.62 -7.71 11.83
CA ASP A 160 -2.52 -8.60 12.54
C ASP A 160 -1.77 -9.39 13.63
N LYS A 161 -2.50 -9.72 14.68
CA LYS A 161 -2.09 -10.56 15.80
C LYS A 161 -3.14 -11.61 16.14
N LEU A 162 -4.13 -11.78 15.25
CA LEU A 162 -5.01 -12.94 15.19
C LEU A 162 -4.25 -14.15 14.62
N ALA A 163 -4.83 -15.34 14.79
CA ALA A 163 -4.22 -16.59 14.30
C ALA A 163 -4.66 -16.97 12.86
N THR A 164 -5.60 -16.21 12.30
CA THR A 164 -6.20 -16.36 10.97
C THR A 164 -7.13 -15.17 10.73
N ASP A 165 -7.34 -14.81 9.47
CA ASP A 165 -8.25 -13.75 9.03
C ASP A 165 -9.70 -14.00 9.51
N PRO A 166 -10.43 -12.97 9.95
CA PRO A 166 -11.80 -13.14 10.42
C PRO A 166 -12.78 -13.31 9.24
N ILE A 167 -13.40 -14.50 9.18
CA ILE A 167 -14.41 -14.87 8.18
C ILE A 167 -15.50 -13.79 8.05
N GLY A 168 -15.68 -13.28 6.83
CA GLY A 168 -16.71 -12.29 6.50
C GLY A 168 -16.28 -10.84 6.69
N LEU A 169 -14.99 -10.54 6.93
CA LEU A 169 -14.42 -9.18 6.79
C LEU A 169 -13.76 -8.96 5.42
N ASP A 170 -13.42 -10.06 4.75
CA ASP A 170 -13.02 -10.20 3.34
C ASP A 170 -14.13 -9.84 2.33
N ILE A 171 -15.36 -9.63 2.82
CA ILE A 171 -16.51 -9.16 2.05
C ILE A 171 -16.87 -7.73 2.52
N PRO A 172 -16.79 -6.70 1.65
CA PRO A 172 -16.44 -6.76 0.23
C PRO A 172 -14.93 -6.95 0.02
N ALA A 173 -14.56 -7.33 -1.22
CA ALA A 173 -13.19 -7.53 -1.66
C ALA A 173 -12.25 -6.43 -1.11
N SER A 174 -11.18 -6.85 -0.46
CA SER A 174 -10.37 -5.98 0.40
C SER A 174 -9.65 -4.86 -0.35
N ALA A 175 -9.30 -5.08 -1.61
CA ALA A 175 -8.66 -4.11 -2.51
C ALA A 175 -9.34 -4.06 -3.89
N ASP A 176 -9.33 -2.89 -4.53
CA ASP A 176 -9.83 -2.68 -5.89
C ASP A 176 -9.15 -1.48 -6.59
N TYR A 177 -9.34 -1.36 -7.90
CA TYR A 177 -8.86 -0.24 -8.70
C TYR A 177 -9.70 1.02 -8.44
N GLY A 178 -9.06 2.11 -8.05
CA GLY A 178 -9.77 3.35 -7.74
C GLY A 178 -8.90 4.57 -7.46
N PHE A 179 -9.57 5.60 -6.95
CA PHE A 179 -8.98 6.83 -6.44
C PHE A 179 -9.51 7.12 -5.04
N GLU A 180 -8.63 7.59 -4.16
CA GLU A 180 -8.94 7.84 -2.75
C GLU A 180 -8.40 9.20 -2.30
N VAL A 181 -9.08 9.83 -1.35
CA VAL A 181 -8.63 11.02 -0.64
C VAL A 181 -8.74 10.75 0.85
N MET A 182 -7.61 10.83 1.55
CA MET A 182 -7.52 10.48 2.96
C MET A 182 -6.71 11.50 3.76
N GLY A 183 -6.90 11.50 5.08
CA GLY A 183 -6.13 12.36 5.96
C GLY A 183 -6.61 12.33 7.40
N GLY A 184 -6.12 13.29 8.19
CA GLY A 184 -6.51 13.46 9.57
C GLY A 184 -5.96 14.76 10.15
N LEU A 185 -6.70 15.33 11.10
CA LEU A 185 -6.46 16.65 11.67
C LEU A 185 -6.76 16.66 13.18
N PRO A 186 -6.13 17.55 13.96
CA PRO A 186 -6.54 17.81 15.33
C PRO A 186 -7.93 18.47 15.40
N LEU A 187 -8.64 18.25 16.50
CA LEU A 187 -9.94 18.83 16.81
C LEU A 187 -9.95 19.22 18.30
N GLY A 188 -9.18 20.27 18.62
CA GLY A 188 -8.82 20.57 20.01
C GLY A 188 -7.93 19.47 20.59
N ASP A 189 -8.28 18.94 21.77
CA ASP A 189 -7.63 17.79 22.38
C ASP A 189 -7.94 16.46 21.66
N MET A 190 -9.00 16.41 20.87
CA MET A 190 -9.35 15.23 20.06
C MET A 190 -8.55 15.22 18.74
N LYS A 191 -8.56 14.09 18.04
CA LYS A 191 -8.14 14.00 16.63
C LYS A 191 -9.24 13.32 15.83
N TRP A 192 -9.23 13.51 14.51
CA TRP A 192 -10.08 12.75 13.60
C TRP A 192 -9.32 12.41 12.33
N SER A 193 -9.81 11.38 11.64
CA SER A 193 -9.30 10.91 10.36
C SER A 193 -10.45 10.57 9.42
N TYR A 194 -10.19 10.67 8.12
CA TYR A 194 -11.12 10.36 7.06
C TYR A 194 -10.39 9.63 5.94
N ASP A 195 -11.09 8.71 5.31
CA ASP A 195 -10.67 7.94 4.14
C ASP A 195 -11.89 7.90 3.21
N VAL A 196 -11.84 8.43 1.98
CA VAL A 196 -12.99 8.45 1.06
C VAL A 196 -12.53 8.20 -0.37
N GLY A 197 -13.12 7.23 -1.07
CA GLY A 197 -12.72 6.88 -2.43
C GLY A 197 -13.84 6.36 -3.32
N VAL A 198 -13.49 6.24 -4.60
CA VAL A 198 -14.31 5.68 -5.67
C VAL A 198 -13.53 4.60 -6.40
N PHE A 199 -14.16 3.44 -6.55
CA PHE A 199 -13.55 2.18 -7.00
C PHE A 199 -14.40 1.56 -8.11
N ASN A 200 -13.85 0.64 -8.92
CA ASN A 200 -14.61 -0.10 -9.93
C ASN A 200 -15.83 -0.76 -9.27
N GLY A 201 -15.59 -1.58 -8.25
CA GLY A 201 -16.56 -1.94 -7.24
C GLY A 201 -16.76 -3.43 -7.09
N MET A 202 -18.02 -3.84 -7.10
CA MET A 202 -18.44 -5.21 -6.80
C MET A 202 -19.41 -5.72 -7.86
N GLN A 203 -19.41 -7.03 -8.09
CA GLN A 203 -20.24 -7.69 -9.09
C GLN A 203 -21.02 -8.85 -8.45
N LEU A 204 -22.33 -8.90 -8.70
CA LEU A 204 -23.22 -9.95 -8.22
C LEU A 204 -23.23 -11.10 -9.23
N LEU A 205 -22.68 -12.24 -8.82
CA LEU A 205 -22.59 -13.43 -9.65
C LEU A 205 -23.95 -14.14 -9.79
N PRO A 206 -24.16 -14.97 -10.83
CA PRO A 206 -25.46 -15.61 -11.10
C PRO A 206 -25.96 -16.58 -10.01
N ASP A 207 -25.07 -17.05 -9.14
CA ASP A 207 -25.31 -17.89 -7.96
C ASP A 207 -25.72 -17.10 -6.70
N GLY A 208 -25.43 -15.79 -6.67
CA GLY A 208 -25.69 -14.88 -5.57
C GLY A 208 -24.46 -14.49 -4.74
N GLU A 209 -23.25 -14.89 -5.13
CA GLU A 209 -22.01 -14.41 -4.53
C GLU A 209 -21.65 -12.98 -5.00
N LEU A 210 -20.80 -12.28 -4.25
CA LEU A 210 -20.34 -10.93 -4.56
C LEU A 210 -18.82 -10.89 -4.62
N GLN A 211 -18.28 -10.65 -5.83
CA GLN A 211 -16.85 -10.49 -6.08
C GLN A 211 -16.46 -9.02 -6.25
N GLY A 212 -15.17 -8.71 -6.17
CA GLY A 212 -14.64 -7.43 -6.64
C GLY A 212 -14.61 -7.35 -8.17
N ALA A 213 -14.78 -6.15 -8.74
CA ALA A 213 -14.78 -5.94 -10.18
C ALA A 213 -13.38 -6.05 -10.82
N GLY A 214 -12.32 -5.67 -10.09
CA GLY A 214 -10.95 -5.74 -10.59
C GLY A 214 -10.72 -4.84 -11.81
N ILE A 215 -10.01 -5.34 -12.82
CA ILE A 215 -9.60 -4.55 -13.99
C ILE A 215 -10.78 -4.22 -14.92
N THR A 216 -11.72 -5.16 -15.10
CA THR A 216 -12.79 -5.06 -16.10
C THR A 216 -14.16 -5.15 -15.43
N ASP A 217 -14.84 -4.01 -15.38
CA ASP A 217 -16.15 -3.92 -14.77
C ASP A 217 -17.27 -4.45 -15.68
N ASN A 218 -18.32 -5.05 -15.10
CA ASN A 218 -19.51 -5.54 -15.80
C ASN A 218 -20.53 -4.43 -16.08
N ASN A 219 -20.30 -3.23 -15.54
CA ASN A 219 -21.18 -2.06 -15.67
C ASN A 219 -20.38 -0.73 -15.55
N ILE A 220 -21.02 0.40 -15.85
CA ILE A 220 -20.36 1.73 -15.83
C ILE A 220 -20.51 2.50 -14.51
N ASN A 221 -21.32 2.00 -13.57
CA ASN A 221 -21.47 2.59 -12.24
C ASN A 221 -20.20 2.30 -11.41
N LYS A 222 -20.02 2.96 -10.26
CA LYS A 222 -18.83 2.80 -9.43
C LYS A 222 -19.22 2.64 -7.97
N THR A 223 -18.40 1.92 -7.20
CA THR A 223 -18.57 1.81 -5.75
C THR A 223 -17.93 3.01 -5.08
N PHE A 224 -18.69 3.68 -4.22
CA PHE A 224 -18.18 4.67 -3.29
C PHE A 224 -17.94 4.01 -1.93
N SER A 225 -16.79 4.26 -1.33
CA SER A 225 -16.48 3.81 0.02
C SER A 225 -15.89 4.95 0.83
N GLY A 226 -16.15 4.95 2.13
CA GLY A 226 -15.40 5.81 3.04
C GLY A 226 -15.56 5.45 4.51
N ARG A 227 -14.57 5.85 5.28
CA ARG A 227 -14.46 5.73 6.73
C ARG A 227 -14.21 7.10 7.34
N ILE A 228 -14.87 7.38 8.46
CA ILE A 228 -14.56 8.51 9.34
C ILE A 228 -14.30 7.92 10.72
N ALA A 229 -13.20 8.34 11.36
CA ALA A 229 -12.86 7.90 12.71
C ALA A 229 -12.42 9.05 13.61
N ILE A 230 -12.84 9.00 14.86
CA ILE A 230 -12.49 9.98 15.91
C ILE A 230 -11.59 9.32 16.95
N LEU A 231 -10.65 10.10 17.47
CA LEU A 231 -9.82 9.76 18.63
C LEU A 231 -10.19 10.73 19.76
N PRO A 232 -11.16 10.38 20.63
CA PRO A 232 -11.75 11.32 21.58
C PRO A 232 -10.89 11.57 22.83
N LEU A 233 -9.78 10.84 23.01
CA LEU A 233 -8.87 11.00 24.15
C LEU A 233 -7.61 11.75 23.72
N SER A 234 -7.15 12.69 24.54
CA SER A 234 -5.95 13.51 24.26
C SER A 234 -4.66 12.70 24.11
N ASN A 235 -4.55 11.57 24.82
CA ASN A 235 -3.47 10.60 24.65
C ASN A 235 -3.59 9.73 23.37
N SER A 236 -4.69 9.88 22.61
CA SER A 236 -5.01 9.09 21.40
C SER A 236 -5.12 7.58 21.64
N ALA A 237 -5.36 7.14 22.88
CA ALA A 237 -5.44 5.72 23.24
C ALA A 237 -6.73 5.03 22.77
N LEU A 238 -7.75 5.76 22.34
CA LEU A 238 -8.98 5.23 21.75
C LEU A 238 -9.19 5.86 20.37
N GLU A 239 -9.54 5.02 19.40
CA GLU A 239 -10.13 5.39 18.11
C GLU A 239 -11.48 4.67 17.97
N LEU A 240 -12.49 5.37 17.43
CA LEU A 240 -13.81 4.86 17.07
C LEU A 240 -14.07 5.21 15.60
N GLY A 241 -14.35 4.22 14.76
CA GLY A 241 -14.60 4.38 13.34
C GLY A 241 -16.02 4.00 12.91
N VAL A 242 -16.53 4.70 11.90
CA VAL A 242 -17.73 4.32 11.14
C VAL A 242 -17.40 4.37 9.66
N SER A 243 -17.75 3.32 8.94
CA SER A 243 -17.56 3.22 7.48
C SER A 243 -18.85 2.90 6.76
N ALA A 244 -18.95 3.34 5.51
CA ALA A 244 -20.01 2.98 4.59
C ALA A 244 -19.45 2.69 3.19
N LEU A 245 -20.06 1.73 2.50
CA LEU A 245 -19.75 1.39 1.11
C LEU A 245 -21.04 1.14 0.35
N SER A 246 -21.16 1.69 -0.88
CA SER A 246 -22.32 1.51 -1.73
C SER A 246 -21.96 1.53 -3.21
N GLY A 247 -22.50 0.57 -3.97
CA GLY A 247 -22.32 0.44 -5.41
C GLY A 247 -23.53 -0.24 -6.06
N LYS A 248 -23.63 -0.18 -7.39
CA LYS A 248 -24.44 -1.16 -8.14
C LYS A 248 -23.60 -2.40 -8.39
N VAL A 249 -24.26 -3.56 -8.53
CA VAL A 249 -23.58 -4.86 -8.61
C VAL A 249 -24.05 -5.76 -9.75
N GLY A 250 -25.25 -5.56 -10.31
CA GLY A 250 -25.74 -6.39 -11.43
C GLY A 250 -25.23 -5.92 -12.79
N ASP A 251 -25.04 -6.88 -13.72
CA ASP A 251 -24.52 -6.62 -15.06
C ASP A 251 -25.38 -5.62 -15.84
N GLU A 252 -24.76 -4.81 -16.70
CA GLU A 252 -25.44 -3.86 -17.57
C GLU A 252 -26.37 -4.60 -18.57
N GLY A 253 -27.65 -4.22 -18.61
CA GLY A 253 -28.67 -4.87 -19.44
C GLY A 253 -29.31 -6.13 -18.85
N SER A 254 -28.84 -6.60 -17.68
CA SER A 254 -29.48 -7.70 -16.94
C SER A 254 -30.79 -7.26 -16.25
N ALA A 255 -31.60 -8.23 -15.83
CA ALA A 255 -32.73 -7.99 -14.93
C ALA A 255 -32.32 -7.37 -13.57
N TYR A 256 -31.03 -7.40 -13.24
CA TYR A 256 -30.45 -6.90 -11.99
C TYR A 256 -29.58 -5.64 -12.18
N THR A 257 -29.61 -4.98 -13.35
CA THR A 257 -28.89 -3.72 -13.65
C THR A 257 -29.12 -2.60 -12.60
N ALA A 258 -30.22 -2.65 -11.86
CA ALA A 258 -30.56 -1.70 -10.80
C ALA A 258 -30.03 -2.10 -9.41
N SER A 259 -29.70 -3.38 -9.19
CA SER A 259 -29.37 -3.95 -7.88
C SER A 259 -28.08 -3.37 -7.29
N ARG A 260 -28.11 -3.12 -5.98
CA ARG A 260 -27.02 -2.52 -5.20
C ARG A 260 -26.56 -3.42 -4.07
N ALA A 261 -25.32 -3.21 -3.66
CA ALA A 261 -24.84 -3.57 -2.33
C ALA A 261 -24.69 -2.29 -1.49
N ASN A 262 -25.09 -2.35 -0.23
CA ASN A 262 -24.97 -1.30 0.77
C ASN A 262 -24.43 -1.91 2.07
N MET A 263 -23.24 -1.48 2.47
CA MET A 263 -22.48 -2.03 3.57
C MET A 263 -22.10 -0.94 4.56
N TYR A 264 -22.08 -1.29 5.84
CA TYR A 264 -21.72 -0.41 6.95
C TYR A 264 -20.80 -1.15 7.91
N ALA A 265 -19.78 -0.47 8.44
CA ALA A 265 -18.92 -1.02 9.48
C ALA A 265 -18.84 -0.05 10.66
N PHE A 266 -18.85 -0.61 11.87
CA PHE A 266 -18.60 0.09 13.12
C PHE A 266 -17.38 -0.53 13.77
N ASP A 267 -16.35 0.26 14.05
CA ASP A 267 -15.06 -0.25 14.51
C ASP A 267 -14.49 0.53 15.69
N LEU A 268 -13.60 -0.12 16.44
CA LEU A 268 -12.86 0.48 17.55
C LEU A 268 -11.45 -0.09 17.66
N ASN A 269 -10.53 0.76 18.10
CA ASN A 269 -9.16 0.41 18.43
C ASN A 269 -8.74 1.14 19.71
N PHE A 270 -8.47 0.39 20.77
CA PHE A 270 -8.02 0.92 22.06
C PHE A 270 -6.64 0.36 22.41
N ILE A 271 -5.64 1.23 22.59
CA ILE A 271 -4.26 0.87 22.92
C ILE A 271 -3.80 1.74 24.10
N GLN A 272 -3.63 1.14 25.27
CA GLN A 272 -3.22 1.82 26.50
C GLN A 272 -2.12 1.03 27.23
N PRO A 273 -0.91 1.60 27.37
CA PRO A 273 0.12 1.03 28.24
C PRO A 273 -0.34 1.01 29.71
N VAL A 274 -0.27 -0.17 30.36
CA VAL A 274 -0.64 -0.42 31.76
C VAL A 274 0.41 -1.37 32.37
N LYS A 275 1.52 -0.79 32.86
CA LYS A 275 2.70 -1.53 33.32
C LYS A 275 2.34 -2.69 34.28
N PRO A 276 2.90 -3.90 34.11
CA PRO A 276 3.99 -4.27 33.18
C PRO A 276 3.52 -4.66 31.76
N PHE A 277 2.29 -4.35 31.36
CA PHE A 277 1.68 -4.74 30.09
C PHE A 277 1.27 -3.52 29.23
N SER A 278 0.76 -3.80 28.04
CA SER A 278 -0.08 -2.91 27.24
C SER A 278 -1.39 -3.62 26.93
N VAL A 279 -2.51 -2.90 27.12
CA VAL A 279 -3.84 -3.38 26.75
C VAL A 279 -4.11 -2.92 25.31
N ASN A 280 -4.38 -3.88 24.43
CA ASN A 280 -4.65 -3.66 23.01
C ASN A 280 -5.95 -4.38 22.66
N ILE A 281 -7.03 -3.62 22.45
CA ILE A 281 -8.37 -4.12 22.17
C ILE A 281 -8.80 -3.60 20.79
N LYS A 282 -9.26 -4.49 19.92
CA LYS A 282 -9.73 -4.15 18.58
C LYS A 282 -11.07 -4.82 18.33
N GLY A 283 -11.97 -4.14 17.65
CA GLY A 283 -13.24 -4.71 17.24
C GLY A 283 -13.78 -4.07 15.97
N GLN A 284 -14.49 -4.86 15.17
CA GLN A 284 -15.24 -4.38 14.01
C GLN A 284 -16.52 -5.21 13.87
N TYR A 285 -17.62 -4.55 13.53
CA TYR A 285 -18.90 -5.16 13.23
C TYR A 285 -19.43 -4.63 11.90
N ASN A 286 -19.68 -5.53 10.95
CA ASN A 286 -20.17 -5.23 9.61
C ASN A 286 -21.66 -5.55 9.49
N ILE A 287 -22.38 -4.72 8.74
CA ILE A 287 -23.74 -4.96 8.26
C ILE A 287 -23.72 -4.85 6.74
N MET A 288 -24.21 -5.87 6.06
CA MET A 288 -24.24 -5.99 4.61
C MET A 288 -25.66 -6.22 4.14
N ASN A 289 -26.12 -5.43 3.17
CA ASN A 289 -27.42 -5.57 2.52
C ASN A 289 -27.21 -5.53 1.01
N VAL A 290 -27.70 -6.54 0.29
CA VAL A 290 -27.77 -6.53 -1.18
C VAL A 290 -29.24 -6.45 -1.57
N ASP A 291 -29.55 -5.81 -2.69
CA ASP A 291 -30.89 -5.90 -3.27
C ASP A 291 -31.24 -7.36 -3.63
N ARG A 292 -32.53 -7.69 -3.53
CA ARG A 292 -33.03 -9.06 -3.70
C ARG A 292 -33.04 -9.46 -5.19
N ALA A 293 -32.16 -10.38 -5.56
CA ALA A 293 -32.19 -11.08 -6.84
C ALA A 293 -32.87 -12.46 -6.72
N ASN A 294 -33.20 -13.08 -7.86
CA ASN A 294 -33.61 -14.48 -7.96
C ASN A 294 -32.54 -15.25 -8.75
N TYR A 295 -31.99 -16.29 -8.12
CA TYR A 295 -30.90 -17.08 -8.65
C TYR A 295 -31.45 -18.40 -9.19
N VAL A 296 -30.81 -18.95 -10.23
CA VAL A 296 -31.20 -20.24 -10.81
C VAL A 296 -30.71 -21.35 -9.88
N ASN A 297 -31.57 -22.30 -9.51
CA ASN A 297 -31.16 -23.41 -8.64
C ASN A 297 -30.12 -24.28 -9.37
N PRO A 298 -28.88 -24.42 -8.86
CA PRO A 298 -27.81 -25.14 -9.56
C PRO A 298 -28.07 -26.66 -9.67
N ASN A 299 -29.13 -27.18 -9.02
CA ASN A 299 -29.57 -28.57 -9.12
C ASN A 299 -30.81 -28.74 -10.04
N ASP A 300 -31.49 -27.65 -10.40
CA ASP A 300 -32.66 -27.65 -11.28
C ASP A 300 -32.84 -26.28 -11.95
N ASN A 301 -32.34 -26.15 -13.18
CA ASN A 301 -32.38 -24.89 -13.94
C ASN A 301 -33.79 -24.40 -14.31
N THR A 302 -34.86 -25.16 -13.99
CA THR A 302 -36.25 -24.72 -14.15
C THR A 302 -36.79 -23.99 -12.93
N GLN A 303 -36.09 -24.07 -11.78
CA GLN A 303 -36.47 -23.42 -10.53
C GLN A 303 -35.57 -22.23 -10.22
N SER A 304 -36.14 -21.16 -9.66
CA SER A 304 -35.38 -20.06 -9.07
C SER A 304 -35.62 -19.97 -7.57
N TYR A 305 -34.58 -19.59 -6.84
CA TYR A 305 -34.63 -19.33 -5.40
C TYR A 305 -34.19 -17.88 -5.12
N SER A 306 -34.62 -17.37 -3.97
CA SER A 306 -34.36 -15.98 -3.60
C SER A 306 -34.54 -15.83 -2.09
N TYR A 307 -33.60 -15.15 -1.44
CA TYR A 307 -33.52 -15.00 0.01
C TYR A 307 -33.37 -13.53 0.39
N ASN A 308 -33.41 -13.24 1.70
CA ASN A 308 -33.05 -11.92 2.20
C ASN A 308 -31.52 -11.80 2.20
N ASN A 309 -30.96 -11.01 1.28
CA ASN A 309 -29.52 -10.77 1.16
C ASN A 309 -29.01 -9.83 2.28
N HIS A 310 -29.27 -10.17 3.53
CA HIS A 310 -28.82 -9.45 4.73
C HIS A 310 -27.86 -10.32 5.53
N SER A 311 -26.64 -9.83 5.71
CA SER A 311 -25.56 -10.52 6.41
C SER A 311 -24.92 -9.60 7.44
N THR A 312 -24.44 -10.18 8.54
CA THR A 312 -23.62 -9.46 9.53
C THR A 312 -22.42 -10.32 9.90
N SER A 313 -21.28 -9.67 10.11
CA SER A 313 -20.01 -10.31 10.47
C SER A 313 -19.25 -9.41 11.44
N GLY A 314 -18.17 -9.90 12.04
CA GLY A 314 -17.38 -9.09 12.95
C GLY A 314 -16.27 -9.83 13.65
N VAL A 315 -15.32 -9.07 14.17
CA VAL A 315 -14.18 -9.55 14.94
C VAL A 315 -14.10 -8.82 16.29
N TRP A 316 -13.61 -9.52 17.30
CA TRP A 316 -13.17 -8.94 18.55
C TRP A 316 -11.84 -9.55 18.99
N ALA A 317 -10.86 -8.71 19.29
CA ALA A 317 -9.53 -9.11 19.73
C ALA A 317 -9.17 -8.43 21.06
N ASN A 318 -8.74 -9.20 22.05
CA ASN A 318 -8.12 -8.72 23.29
C ASN A 318 -6.67 -9.21 23.34
N LEU A 319 -5.71 -8.30 23.37
CA LEU A 319 -4.29 -8.62 23.49
C LEU A 319 -3.67 -7.93 24.71
N PHE A 320 -2.92 -8.71 25.47
CA PHE A 320 -2.12 -8.25 26.61
C PHE A 320 -0.65 -8.42 26.24
N GLU A 321 -0.02 -7.35 25.75
CA GLU A 321 1.37 -7.39 25.31
C GLU A 321 2.28 -7.01 26.48
N ALA A 322 3.31 -7.82 26.78
CA ALA A 322 4.25 -7.46 27.84
C ALA A 322 5.08 -6.23 27.42
N CYS A 323 5.19 -5.22 28.30
CA CYS A 323 6.09 -4.08 28.11
C CYS A 323 7.54 -4.49 28.35
N ILE A 324 8.08 -5.34 27.46
CA ILE A 324 9.51 -5.59 27.37
C ILE A 324 10.18 -4.26 27.02
N PHE A 325 11.03 -3.75 27.91
CA PHE A 325 11.82 -2.56 27.63
C PHE A 325 12.69 -2.81 26.40
N LYS A 326 12.45 -2.08 25.30
CA LYS A 326 13.36 -2.05 24.13
C LYS A 326 14.66 -1.33 24.49
N GLN A 327 15.51 -2.03 25.26
CA GLN A 327 16.82 -1.54 25.65
C GLN A 327 17.84 -1.90 24.56
N TYR A 328 17.97 -0.97 23.60
CA TYR A 328 18.89 -0.97 22.46
C TYR A 328 18.65 -2.02 21.36
N ILE A 329 18.24 -1.53 20.19
CA ILE A 329 19.06 -1.77 18.99
C ILE A 329 19.68 -0.41 18.64
N LYS A 330 21.02 -0.36 18.68
CA LYS A 330 21.88 0.70 18.13
C LYS A 330 22.78 -0.01 17.13
N GLU A 331 23.12 0.68 16.04
CA GLU A 331 23.91 0.15 14.92
C GLU A 331 23.13 -0.98 14.19
N PHE A 332 22.85 -0.87 12.90
CA PHE A 332 23.73 -0.46 11.80
C PHE A 332 23.32 0.83 11.07
#